data_AF-A0A7S4QLQ8-F1
#
_entry.id   AF-A0A7S4QLQ8-F1
#
_cell.length_a   1.000
_cell.length_b   1.000
_cell.length_c   1.000
_cell.angle_alpha   90.00
_cell.angle_beta   90.00
_cell.angle_gamma   90.00
#
_symmetry.space_group_name_H-M   'P 1'
#
loop_
_entity.id
_entity.type
_entity.pdbx_description
1 polymer ?
#
loop_
_entity_poly.entity_id
_entity_poly.type
_entity_poly.pdbx_seq_one_letter_code
_entity_poly.pdbx_strand_id
1 'polypeptide(L)'
;VLDEPLLAAISAAARRKIHEFGTQDVASIAWSFAKLDVFNGPLIAAIASSARRLITDFTGQDLGVTAWACARLDVDDAPLLTAISAQAITKITHCEPRNLANLAWAWATLALPNEPLLAAISAASLRSIHDWNAQNLANTAWSCARLLVRDSPLLDAIAAEALRKISAFVAAEVPQESYAVLWGLWRAQGPEEALGEALVEQLAHGLLADGLVHGLLLSTSEWRTSALAELHLRRALGRGLPIGPLRELWLREWASAALPSAPLSFEALHHMYRRLSHCVDYVTAAARPPSAGSPSHVLGLIEKFGQGLGQWLKVAGGEKAAVTEGALRQRGRLPGYEVSVEFGAFVGYSGIRFACCFLADKPQTELDAGGRGPARRRLRRAAPGGVSLEVDPVHASVARRFVDLAGVSVAAEVWLGLLQDTLALLPERAGEGSGTFSFMDQRGTTFHEDLALLERMRSLPPCAAVTADNVNKPGAPVFLWHLTRCPQFAFSAMLWSLREFASEAVEDWQAAALAGPPTRYCTSGSRACGTHEGPSATASVLRTD
;
A
#
# COMPACT_ATOMS: atom_id res chain seq x y z
N VAL A 1 1.60 -13.50 -24.44
CA VAL A 1 0.23 -13.87 -24.82
C VAL A 1 0.10 -15.36 -24.57
N LEU A 2 -0.84 -15.77 -23.71
CA LEU A 2 -1.09 -17.19 -23.43
C LEU A 2 -1.88 -17.80 -24.60
N ASP A 3 -1.52 -19.01 -25.03
CA ASP A 3 -2.23 -19.75 -26.08
C ASP A 3 -3.44 -20.46 -25.45
N GLU A 4 -4.59 -19.80 -25.48
CA GLU A 4 -5.84 -20.34 -24.92
C GLU A 4 -6.27 -21.68 -25.55
N PRO A 5 -6.24 -21.86 -26.89
CA PRO A 5 -6.51 -23.16 -27.52
C PRO A 5 -5.62 -24.29 -26.99
N LEU A 6 -4.32 -24.03 -26.85
CA LEU A 6 -3.38 -25.01 -26.31
C LEU A 6 -3.73 -25.38 -24.86
N LEU A 7 -4.02 -24.40 -24.00
CA LEU A 7 -4.38 -24.63 -22.61
C LEU A 7 -5.69 -25.41 -22.47
N ALA A 8 -6.68 -25.12 -23.32
CA ALA A 8 -7.92 -25.88 -23.40
C ALA A 8 -7.68 -27.35 -23.83
N ALA A 9 -6.80 -27.57 -24.81
CA ALA A 9 -6.42 -28.91 -25.27
C ALA A 9 -5.69 -29.70 -24.18
N ILE A 10 -4.76 -29.07 -23.45
CA ILE A 10 -4.06 -29.66 -22.31
C ILE A 10 -5.06 -30.04 -21.21
N SER A 11 -5.97 -29.14 -20.83
CA SER A 11 -7.04 -29.41 -19.86
C SER A 11 -7.88 -30.63 -20.28
N ALA A 12 -8.34 -30.68 -21.53
CA ALA A 12 -9.13 -31.79 -22.04
C ALA A 12 -8.35 -33.12 -22.05
N ALA A 13 -7.08 -33.10 -22.44
CA ALA A 13 -6.23 -34.28 -22.45
C ALA A 13 -5.95 -34.80 -21.03
N ALA A 14 -5.61 -33.91 -20.11
CA ALA A 14 -5.36 -34.26 -18.72
C ALA A 14 -6.60 -34.84 -18.05
N ARG A 15 -7.77 -34.22 -18.21
CA ARG A 15 -9.04 -34.73 -17.66
C ARG A 15 -9.37 -36.14 -18.12
N ARG A 16 -9.08 -36.49 -19.38
CA ARG A 16 -9.28 -37.86 -19.90
C ARG A 16 -8.34 -38.88 -19.24
N LYS A 17 -7.10 -38.48 -18.94
CA LYS A 17 -6.04 -39.36 -18.40
C LYS A 17 -5.84 -39.23 -16.89
N ILE A 18 -6.64 -38.44 -16.19
CA ILE A 18 -6.37 -38.09 -14.79
C ILE A 18 -6.39 -39.27 -13.81
N HIS A 19 -6.99 -40.39 -14.22
CA HIS A 19 -6.98 -41.64 -13.48
C HIS A 19 -5.64 -42.39 -13.58
N GLU A 20 -4.83 -42.11 -14.62
CA GLU A 20 -3.48 -42.64 -14.83
C GLU A 20 -2.43 -41.82 -14.07
N PHE A 21 -2.78 -40.64 -13.58
CA PHE A 21 -1.85 -39.71 -12.93
C PHE A 21 -1.46 -40.20 -11.53
N GLY A 22 -0.15 -40.12 -11.23
CA GLY A 22 0.38 -40.25 -9.88
C GLY A 22 0.25 -38.96 -9.06
N THR A 23 0.72 -38.98 -7.81
CA THR A 23 0.65 -37.82 -6.90
C THR A 23 1.33 -36.59 -7.49
N GLN A 24 2.54 -36.79 -8.02
CA GLN A 24 3.35 -35.73 -8.62
C GLN A 24 2.70 -35.15 -9.88
N ASP A 25 2.07 -35.96 -10.71
CA ASP A 25 1.41 -35.49 -11.94
C ASP A 25 0.24 -34.56 -11.60
N VAL A 26 -0.58 -34.95 -10.60
CA VAL A 26 -1.70 -34.15 -10.10
C VAL A 26 -1.22 -32.81 -9.53
N ALA A 27 -0.17 -32.83 -8.70
CA ALA A 27 0.41 -31.60 -8.15
C ALA A 27 1.03 -30.71 -9.23
N SER A 28 1.72 -31.30 -10.22
CA SER A 28 2.43 -30.58 -11.27
C SER A 28 1.48 -29.88 -12.25
N ILE A 29 0.37 -30.53 -12.62
CA ILE A 29 -0.61 -29.89 -13.51
C ILE A 29 -1.35 -28.75 -12.79
N ALA A 30 -1.69 -28.93 -11.51
CA ALA A 30 -2.28 -27.87 -10.70
C ALA A 30 -1.33 -26.65 -10.62
N TRP A 31 -0.06 -26.91 -10.29
CA TRP A 31 0.96 -25.87 -10.23
C TRP A 31 1.15 -25.14 -11.57
N SER A 32 1.15 -25.87 -12.68
CA SER A 32 1.37 -25.29 -14.01
C SER A 32 0.26 -24.29 -14.37
N PHE A 33 -1.01 -24.66 -14.16
CA PHE A 33 -2.14 -23.77 -14.41
C PHE A 33 -2.13 -22.57 -13.45
N ALA A 34 -1.79 -22.79 -12.18
CA ALA A 34 -1.64 -21.73 -11.20
C ALA A 34 -0.50 -20.76 -11.53
N LYS A 35 0.63 -21.26 -12.02
CA LYS A 35 1.78 -20.44 -12.39
C LYS A 35 1.50 -19.57 -13.61
N LEU A 36 0.64 -20.03 -14.51
CA LEU A 36 0.17 -19.29 -15.68
C LEU A 36 -1.01 -18.36 -15.36
N ASP A 37 -1.53 -18.38 -14.13
CA ASP A 37 -2.73 -17.63 -13.70
C ASP A 37 -3.98 -17.97 -14.53
N VAL A 38 -4.13 -19.26 -14.88
CA VAL A 38 -5.21 -19.75 -15.73
C VAL A 38 -6.17 -20.59 -14.91
N PHE A 39 -7.36 -20.06 -14.66
CA PHE A 39 -8.45 -20.80 -14.03
C PHE A 39 -9.20 -21.66 -15.05
N ASN A 40 -9.23 -22.97 -14.85
CA ASN A 40 -10.01 -23.92 -15.65
C ASN A 40 -10.86 -24.80 -14.73
N GLY A 41 -12.09 -24.36 -14.42
CA GLY A 41 -12.98 -25.03 -13.46
C GLY A 41 -13.11 -26.55 -13.66
N PRO A 42 -13.37 -27.06 -14.88
CA PRO A 42 -13.47 -28.50 -15.11
C PRO A 42 -12.18 -29.28 -14.83
N LEU A 43 -11.01 -28.70 -15.11
CA LEU A 43 -9.73 -29.33 -14.79
C LEU A 43 -9.47 -29.30 -13.29
N ILE A 44 -9.71 -28.16 -12.63
CA ILE A 44 -9.54 -28.00 -11.18
C ILE A 44 -10.41 -29.00 -10.41
N ALA A 45 -11.68 -29.16 -10.79
CA ALA A 45 -12.56 -30.16 -10.17
C ALA A 45 -12.02 -31.60 -10.35
N ALA A 46 -11.46 -31.92 -11.52
CA ALA A 46 -10.88 -33.24 -11.78
C ALA A 46 -9.58 -33.46 -10.98
N ILE A 47 -8.73 -32.44 -10.87
CA ILE A 47 -7.53 -32.43 -10.01
C ILE A 47 -7.94 -32.64 -8.55
N ALA A 48 -8.91 -31.88 -8.05
CA ALA A 48 -9.38 -31.99 -6.67
C ALA A 48 -9.91 -33.39 -6.34
N SER A 49 -10.68 -33.99 -7.25
CA SER A 49 -11.14 -35.37 -7.09
C SER A 49 -9.99 -36.38 -7.08
N SER A 50 -9.02 -36.25 -7.99
CA SER A 50 -7.88 -37.19 -8.06
C SER A 50 -6.92 -37.01 -6.87
N ALA A 51 -6.64 -35.78 -6.47
CA ALA A 51 -5.83 -35.45 -5.31
C ALA A 51 -6.42 -36.04 -4.03
N ARG A 52 -7.73 -35.92 -3.80
CA ARG A 52 -8.40 -36.54 -2.64
C ARG A 52 -8.28 -38.06 -2.64
N ARG A 53 -8.39 -38.71 -3.80
CA ARG A 53 -8.22 -40.17 -3.92
C ARG A 53 -6.79 -40.62 -3.58
N LEU A 54 -5.79 -39.82 -3.96
CA LEU A 54 -4.37 -40.12 -3.80
C LEU A 54 -3.76 -39.53 -2.52
N ILE A 55 -4.54 -38.84 -1.69
CA ILE A 55 -4.01 -37.95 -0.65
C ILE A 55 -3.10 -38.65 0.36
N THR A 56 -3.39 -39.91 0.69
CA THR A 56 -2.57 -40.70 1.62
C THR A 56 -1.15 -40.91 1.11
N ASP A 57 -0.97 -40.93 -0.21
CA ASP A 57 0.29 -41.19 -0.88
C ASP A 57 1.07 -39.89 -1.15
N PHE A 58 0.42 -38.73 -1.05
CA PHE A 58 1.07 -37.43 -1.29
C PHE A 58 2.27 -37.24 -0.36
N THR A 59 3.39 -36.79 -0.93
CA THR A 59 4.56 -36.32 -0.19
C THR A 59 4.31 -34.94 0.41
N GLY A 60 5.18 -34.47 1.31
CA GLY A 60 5.14 -33.08 1.80
C GLY A 60 5.20 -32.07 0.64
N GLN A 61 5.97 -32.38 -0.40
CA GLN A 61 6.04 -31.57 -1.61
C GLN A 61 4.71 -31.54 -2.38
N ASP A 62 4.09 -32.70 -2.61
CA ASP A 62 2.80 -32.77 -3.32
C ASP A 62 1.71 -31.97 -2.58
N LEU A 63 1.66 -32.09 -1.25
CA LEU A 63 0.73 -31.35 -0.39
C LEU A 63 0.95 -29.84 -0.49
N GLY A 64 2.19 -29.38 -0.30
CA GLY A 64 2.51 -27.96 -0.32
C GLY A 64 2.30 -27.32 -1.70
N VAL A 65 2.66 -28.01 -2.77
CA VAL A 65 2.48 -27.51 -4.15
C VAL A 65 1.00 -27.46 -4.52
N THR A 66 0.21 -28.49 -4.17
CA THR A 66 -1.22 -28.52 -4.45
C THR A 66 -1.96 -27.43 -3.68
N ALA A 67 -1.64 -27.24 -2.39
CA ALA A 67 -2.19 -26.14 -1.58
C ALA A 67 -1.86 -24.77 -2.17
N TRP A 68 -0.60 -24.56 -2.54
CA TRP A 68 -0.14 -23.32 -3.18
C TRP A 68 -0.90 -23.06 -4.50
N ALA A 69 -1.10 -24.08 -5.32
CA ALA A 69 -1.83 -23.95 -6.58
C ALA A 69 -3.31 -23.59 -6.36
N CYS A 70 -3.96 -24.20 -5.37
CA CYS A 70 -5.34 -23.87 -5.00
C CYS A 70 -5.43 -22.41 -4.55
N ALA A 71 -4.54 -21.97 -3.66
CA ALA A 71 -4.50 -20.61 -3.18
C ALA A 71 -4.23 -19.57 -4.28
N ARG A 72 -3.29 -19.85 -5.19
CA ARG A 72 -2.92 -18.93 -6.27
C ARG A 72 -4.04 -18.72 -7.29
N LEU A 73 -4.92 -19.71 -7.46
CA LEU A 73 -6.08 -19.69 -8.35
C LEU A 73 -7.39 -19.36 -7.63
N ASP A 74 -7.34 -18.98 -6.34
CA ASP A 74 -8.51 -18.70 -5.50
C ASP A 74 -9.53 -19.85 -5.48
N VAL A 75 -9.04 -21.09 -5.38
CA VAL A 75 -9.85 -22.30 -5.34
C VAL A 75 -10.23 -22.63 -3.89
N ASP A 76 -11.50 -22.42 -3.56
CA ASP A 76 -12.10 -22.79 -2.27
C ASP A 76 -12.80 -24.17 -2.32
N ASP A 77 -12.04 -25.23 -2.62
CA ASP A 77 -12.51 -26.62 -2.51
C ASP A 77 -12.30 -27.12 -1.07
N ALA A 78 -13.27 -26.83 -0.20
CA ALA A 78 -13.19 -27.18 1.22
C ALA A 78 -12.85 -28.68 1.47
N PRO A 79 -13.45 -29.67 0.79
CA PRO A 79 -13.08 -31.08 0.96
C PRO A 79 -11.60 -31.37 0.65
N LEU A 80 -11.05 -30.81 -0.44
CA LEU A 80 -9.65 -30.97 -0.78
C LEU A 80 -8.74 -30.30 0.25
N LEU A 81 -9.04 -29.06 0.63
CA LEU A 81 -8.24 -28.30 1.59
C LEU A 81 -8.22 -29.01 2.96
N THR A 82 -9.35 -29.51 3.44
CA THR A 82 -9.42 -30.32 4.66
C THR A 82 -8.55 -31.58 4.54
N ALA A 83 -8.60 -32.28 3.42
CA ALA A 83 -7.80 -33.49 3.20
C ALA A 83 -6.29 -33.19 3.18
N ILE A 84 -5.87 -32.11 2.51
CA ILE A 84 -4.48 -31.66 2.49
C ILE A 84 -4.01 -31.30 3.91
N SER A 85 -4.80 -30.54 4.67
CA SER A 85 -4.46 -30.17 6.05
C SER A 85 -4.28 -31.40 6.93
N ALA A 86 -5.24 -32.33 6.92
CA ALA A 86 -5.18 -33.52 7.75
C ALA A 86 -3.94 -34.36 7.43
N GLN A 87 -3.66 -34.56 6.14
CA GLN A 87 -2.50 -35.32 5.70
C GLN A 87 -1.17 -34.62 5.99
N ALA A 88 -1.13 -33.29 5.84
CA ALA A 88 0.05 -32.49 6.15
C ALA A 88 0.40 -32.57 7.64
N ILE A 89 -0.59 -32.55 8.53
CA ILE A 89 -0.39 -32.74 9.97
C ILE A 89 0.21 -34.13 10.24
N THR A 90 -0.31 -35.19 9.62
CA THR A 90 0.22 -36.55 9.77
C THR A 90 1.67 -36.68 9.29
N LYS A 91 2.02 -36.02 8.18
CA LYS A 91 3.34 -36.11 7.54
C LYS A 91 4.29 -34.96 7.89
N ILE A 92 3.94 -34.12 8.87
CA ILE A 92 4.62 -32.83 9.11
C ILE A 92 6.12 -32.97 9.39
N THR A 93 6.54 -34.07 10.01
CA THR A 93 7.94 -34.36 10.34
C THR A 93 8.80 -34.68 9.12
N HIS A 94 8.17 -35.05 8.00
CA HIS A 94 8.84 -35.36 6.72
C HIS A 94 8.73 -34.20 5.71
N CYS A 95 8.14 -33.08 6.11
CA CYS A 95 8.00 -31.91 5.25
C CYS A 95 9.27 -31.06 5.30
N GLU A 96 9.77 -30.68 4.14
CA GLU A 96 10.89 -29.74 4.02
C GLU A 96 10.43 -28.30 4.33
N PRO A 97 11.36 -27.38 4.68
CA PRO A 97 11.03 -25.97 4.95
C PRO A 97 10.14 -25.31 3.91
N ARG A 98 10.41 -25.56 2.62
CA ARG A 98 9.60 -25.04 1.52
C ARG A 98 8.16 -25.56 1.53
N ASN A 99 7.96 -26.81 1.93
CA ASN A 99 6.61 -27.40 2.00
C ASN A 99 5.82 -26.74 3.12
N LEU A 100 6.43 -26.58 4.29
CA LEU A 100 5.85 -25.91 5.46
C LEU A 100 5.45 -24.46 5.13
N ALA A 101 6.36 -23.71 4.51
CA ALA A 101 6.10 -22.33 4.10
C ALA A 101 4.99 -22.22 3.04
N ASN A 102 4.93 -23.15 2.08
CA ASN A 102 3.87 -23.17 1.07
C ASN A 102 2.49 -23.48 1.69
N LEU A 103 2.44 -24.41 2.66
CA LEU A 103 1.21 -24.70 3.39
C LEU A 103 0.74 -23.48 4.19
N ALA A 104 1.62 -22.85 4.98
CA ALA A 104 1.27 -21.63 5.72
C ALA A 104 0.75 -20.52 4.78
N TRP A 105 1.46 -20.30 3.67
CA TRP A 105 1.11 -19.29 2.67
C TRP A 105 -0.23 -19.55 1.99
N ALA A 106 -0.54 -20.82 1.67
CA ALA A 106 -1.78 -21.18 1.01
C ALA A 106 -3.01 -20.87 1.88
N TRP A 107 -2.99 -21.30 3.15
CA TRP A 107 -4.07 -21.01 4.10
C TRP A 107 -4.21 -19.52 4.40
N ALA A 108 -3.08 -18.80 4.50
CA ALA A 108 -3.10 -17.35 4.67
C ALA A 108 -3.69 -16.64 3.45
N THR A 109 -3.30 -17.03 2.24
CA THR A 109 -3.77 -16.43 0.99
C THR A 109 -5.27 -16.58 0.82
N LEU A 110 -5.79 -17.79 1.06
CA LEU A 110 -7.22 -18.10 1.04
C LEU A 110 -8.00 -17.48 2.23
N ALA A 111 -7.31 -16.84 3.18
CA ALA A 111 -7.89 -16.29 4.41
C ALA A 111 -8.68 -17.34 5.22
N LEU A 112 -8.22 -18.59 5.20
CA LEU A 112 -8.79 -19.71 5.93
C LEU A 112 -7.91 -20.02 7.14
N PRO A 113 -8.27 -19.61 8.37
CA PRO A 113 -7.52 -20.00 9.55
C PRO A 113 -7.69 -21.50 9.83
N ASN A 114 -6.58 -22.20 10.06
CA ASN A 114 -6.56 -23.62 10.44
C ASN A 114 -5.57 -23.83 11.58
N GLU A 115 -6.05 -23.62 12.81
CA GLU A 115 -5.22 -23.65 14.02
C GLU A 115 -4.42 -24.96 14.17
N PRO A 116 -5.00 -26.18 13.98
CA PRO A 116 -4.23 -27.41 14.08
C PRO A 116 -3.07 -27.51 13.09
N LEU A 117 -3.29 -27.11 11.83
CA LEU A 117 -2.24 -27.11 10.81
C LEU A 117 -1.15 -26.09 11.14
N LEU A 118 -1.52 -24.87 11.54
CA LEU A 118 -0.58 -23.81 11.87
C LEU A 118 0.28 -24.17 13.08
N ALA A 119 -0.31 -24.78 14.12
CA ALA A 119 0.42 -25.30 15.27
C ALA A 119 1.41 -26.41 14.87
N ALA A 120 1.02 -27.32 13.99
CA ALA A 120 1.90 -28.37 13.47
C ALA A 120 3.07 -27.78 12.66
N ILE A 121 2.79 -26.81 11.78
CA ILE A 121 3.81 -26.08 11.01
C ILE A 121 4.78 -25.37 11.96
N SER A 122 4.27 -24.66 12.97
CA SER A 122 5.10 -23.98 13.98
C SER A 122 6.06 -24.93 14.67
N ALA A 123 5.54 -26.02 15.25
CA ALA A 123 6.35 -27.01 15.94
C ALA A 123 7.41 -27.66 15.04
N ALA A 124 7.10 -27.88 13.75
CA ALA A 124 8.05 -28.41 12.77
C ALA A 124 9.11 -27.39 12.34
N SER A 125 8.70 -26.14 12.17
CA SER A 125 9.58 -25.03 11.80
C SER A 125 10.64 -24.78 12.87
N LEU A 126 10.24 -24.76 14.15
CA LEU A 126 11.15 -24.54 15.29
C LEU A 126 12.32 -25.55 15.34
N ARG A 127 12.11 -26.80 14.89
CA ARG A 127 13.16 -27.83 14.88
C ARG A 127 14.21 -27.64 13.78
N SER A 128 13.84 -26.96 12.69
CA SER A 128 14.64 -26.88 11.46
C SER A 128 14.91 -25.44 11.02
N ILE A 129 14.55 -24.43 11.82
CA ILE A 129 14.53 -23.02 11.41
C ILE A 129 15.88 -22.53 10.84
N HIS A 130 16.99 -23.07 11.34
CA HIS A 130 18.35 -22.75 10.89
C HIS A 130 18.63 -23.13 9.41
N ASP A 131 17.91 -24.12 8.89
CA ASP A 131 18.01 -24.58 7.50
C ASP A 131 17.12 -23.77 6.53
N TRP A 132 16.27 -22.90 7.05
CA TRP A 132 15.31 -22.16 6.23
C TRP A 132 16.04 -21.10 5.39
N ASN A 133 15.57 -20.87 4.17
CA ASN A 133 16.02 -19.73 3.36
C ASN A 133 15.16 -18.48 3.61
N ALA A 134 15.59 -17.34 3.08
CA ALA A 134 14.89 -16.06 3.26
C ALA A 134 13.42 -16.11 2.80
N GLN A 135 13.14 -16.77 1.66
CA GLN A 135 11.79 -16.92 1.14
C GLN A 135 10.88 -17.73 2.07
N ASN A 136 11.39 -18.79 2.69
CA ASN A 136 10.62 -19.60 3.63
C ASN A 136 10.29 -18.81 4.90
N LEU A 137 11.27 -18.09 5.45
CA LEU A 137 11.06 -17.20 6.59
C LEU A 137 10.02 -16.11 6.26
N ALA A 138 10.14 -15.47 5.09
CA ALA A 138 9.24 -14.42 4.63
C ALA A 138 7.81 -14.92 4.50
N ASN A 139 7.61 -16.03 3.80
CA ASN A 139 6.28 -16.58 3.56
C ASN A 139 5.59 -16.94 4.86
N THR A 140 6.30 -17.57 5.81
CA THR A 140 5.71 -17.96 7.09
C THR A 140 5.41 -16.75 7.98
N ALA A 141 6.33 -15.78 8.09
CA ALA A 141 6.08 -14.54 8.82
C ALA A 141 4.88 -13.76 8.26
N TRP A 142 4.82 -13.61 6.93
CA TRP A 142 3.69 -13.01 6.24
C TRP A 142 2.38 -13.77 6.47
N SER A 143 2.43 -15.11 6.51
CA SER A 143 1.25 -15.94 6.76
C SER A 143 0.68 -15.72 8.16
N CYS A 144 1.55 -15.70 9.18
CA CYS A 144 1.15 -15.37 10.56
C CYS A 144 0.52 -13.97 10.63
N ALA A 145 1.15 -12.97 9.99
CA ALA A 145 0.65 -11.60 9.96
C ALA A 145 -0.70 -11.44 9.25
N ARG A 146 -0.88 -12.13 8.11
CA ARG A 146 -2.14 -12.09 7.34
C ARG A 146 -3.29 -12.75 8.06
N LEU A 147 -3.02 -13.86 8.76
CA LEU A 147 -4.02 -14.58 9.56
C LEU A 147 -4.21 -14.00 10.96
N LEU A 148 -3.47 -12.95 11.33
CA LEU A 148 -3.46 -12.35 12.66
C LEU A 148 -3.14 -13.37 13.77
N VAL A 149 -2.30 -14.36 13.46
CA VAL A 149 -1.87 -15.41 14.39
C VAL A 149 -0.62 -14.95 15.13
N ARG A 150 -0.70 -14.94 16.46
CA ARG A 150 0.41 -14.62 17.36
C ARG A 150 1.04 -15.89 17.93
N ASP A 151 2.00 -16.45 17.19
CA ASP A 151 2.84 -17.54 17.65
C ASP A 151 4.22 -16.98 18.03
N SER A 152 4.35 -16.46 19.26
CA SER A 152 5.58 -15.79 19.70
C SER A 152 6.83 -16.67 19.55
N PRO A 153 6.85 -17.96 19.98
CA PRO A 153 8.02 -18.81 19.78
C PRO A 153 8.45 -18.93 18.31
N LEU A 154 7.52 -19.16 17.39
CA LEU A 154 7.84 -19.25 15.97
C LEU A 154 8.36 -17.93 15.42
N LEU A 155 7.70 -16.83 15.75
CA LEU A 155 8.06 -15.50 15.25
C LEU A 155 9.43 -15.05 15.81
N ASP A 156 9.73 -15.34 17.08
CA ASP A 156 11.05 -15.07 17.68
C ASP A 156 12.15 -15.87 16.98
N ALA A 157 11.88 -17.15 16.68
CA ALA A 157 12.82 -17.99 15.95
C ALA A 157 13.04 -17.50 14.51
N ILE A 158 11.98 -17.09 13.82
CA ILE A 158 12.08 -16.48 12.48
C ILE A 158 12.90 -15.19 12.56
N ALA A 159 12.64 -14.32 13.53
CA ALA A 159 13.34 -13.06 13.73
C ALA A 159 14.83 -13.28 13.98
N ALA A 160 15.19 -14.17 14.91
CA ALA A 160 16.57 -14.49 15.24
C ALA A 160 17.33 -15.05 14.03
N GLU A 161 16.72 -15.97 13.28
CA GLU A 161 17.35 -16.55 12.10
C GLU A 161 17.45 -15.55 10.94
N ALA A 162 16.43 -14.71 10.75
CA ALA A 162 16.46 -13.64 9.76
C ALA A 162 17.56 -12.62 10.07
N LEU A 163 17.70 -12.19 11.33
CA LEU A 163 18.78 -11.31 11.77
C LEU A 163 20.16 -11.94 11.50
N ARG A 164 20.33 -13.23 11.83
CA ARG A 164 21.59 -13.95 11.58
C ARG A 164 21.96 -13.93 10.09
N LYS A 165 20.99 -14.11 9.20
CA LYS A 165 21.21 -14.06 7.74
C LYS A 165 21.41 -12.64 7.23
N ILE A 166 20.64 -11.67 7.75
CA ILE A 166 20.77 -10.24 7.41
C ILE A 166 22.16 -9.71 7.77
N SER A 167 22.65 -10.00 8.96
CA SER A 167 24.00 -9.61 9.38
C SER A 167 25.10 -10.29 8.56
N ALA A 168 24.81 -11.43 7.92
CA ALA A 168 25.72 -12.10 7.00
C ALA A 168 25.66 -11.54 5.56
N PHE A 169 24.64 -10.76 5.20
CA PHE A 169 24.54 -10.07 3.92
C PHE A 169 25.38 -8.78 3.93
N VAL A 170 26.69 -8.94 4.05
CA VAL A 170 27.64 -7.86 3.77
C VAL A 170 28.04 -7.99 2.31
N ALA A 171 27.54 -7.07 1.48
CA ALA A 171 27.85 -6.91 0.05
C ALA A 171 27.30 -7.99 -0.90
N ALA A 172 26.11 -7.74 -1.47
CA ALA A 172 25.90 -7.67 -2.93
C ALA A 172 24.41 -7.65 -3.31
N GLU A 173 23.53 -8.36 -2.60
CA GLU A 173 22.10 -8.41 -2.90
C GLU A 173 21.31 -8.55 -1.61
N VAL A 174 20.59 -7.51 -1.21
CA VAL A 174 19.56 -7.66 -0.16
C VAL A 174 18.45 -8.50 -0.78
N PRO A 175 18.08 -9.66 -0.19
CA PRO A 175 16.97 -10.45 -0.71
C PRO A 175 15.68 -9.60 -0.68
N GLN A 176 14.88 -9.61 -1.74
CA GLN A 176 13.54 -8.96 -1.79
C GLN A 176 12.65 -9.41 -0.62
N GLU A 177 12.95 -10.58 -0.07
CA GLU A 177 12.29 -11.25 1.03
C GLU A 177 12.53 -10.57 2.38
N SER A 178 13.56 -9.73 2.51
CA SER A 178 13.88 -9.00 3.75
C SER A 178 12.71 -8.13 4.22
N TYR A 179 12.07 -7.40 3.30
CA TYR A 179 10.88 -6.62 3.61
C TYR A 179 9.74 -7.48 4.15
N ALA A 180 9.43 -8.59 3.46
CA ALA A 180 8.33 -9.46 3.82
C ALA A 180 8.53 -10.14 5.19
N VAL A 181 9.76 -10.55 5.52
CA VAL A 181 10.10 -11.06 6.86
C VAL A 181 9.85 -9.97 7.90
N LEU A 182 10.44 -8.79 7.72
CA LEU A 182 10.37 -7.71 8.71
C LEU A 182 8.95 -7.20 8.91
N TRP A 183 8.20 -7.02 7.84
CA TRP A 183 6.78 -6.65 7.89
C TRP A 183 5.95 -7.73 8.59
N GLY A 184 6.18 -9.01 8.27
CA GLY A 184 5.45 -10.12 8.89
C GLY A 184 5.68 -10.21 10.40
N LEU A 185 6.93 -10.08 10.83
CA LEU A 185 7.31 -10.04 12.25
C LEU A 185 6.68 -8.84 12.97
N TRP A 186 6.86 -7.65 12.39
CA TRP A 186 6.31 -6.40 12.93
C TRP A 186 4.80 -6.46 13.12
N ARG A 187 4.06 -7.01 12.15
CA ARG A 187 2.60 -7.09 12.20
C ARG A 187 2.09 -8.19 13.13
N ALA A 188 2.82 -9.31 13.26
CA ALA A 188 2.40 -10.45 14.06
C ALA A 188 2.76 -10.30 15.55
N GLN A 189 3.98 -9.85 15.87
CA GLN A 189 4.41 -9.64 17.27
C GLN A 189 3.97 -8.28 17.81
N GLY A 190 3.58 -7.36 16.92
CA GLY A 190 3.53 -5.94 17.24
C GLY A 190 4.93 -5.35 17.21
N PRO A 191 5.05 -4.04 17.41
CA PRO A 191 6.36 -3.44 17.49
C PRO A 191 6.92 -3.84 18.87
N GLU A 192 7.88 -4.75 18.94
CA GLU A 192 8.72 -4.93 20.15
C GLU A 192 10.00 -4.09 19.99
N GLU A 193 10.49 -3.54 21.09
CA GLU A 193 11.60 -2.58 21.11
C GLU A 193 12.92 -3.23 20.66
N ALA A 194 13.18 -4.48 21.08
CA ALA A 194 14.44 -5.18 20.84
C ALA A 194 14.70 -5.52 19.36
N LEU A 195 13.69 -6.02 18.63
CA LEU A 195 13.83 -6.33 17.20
C LEU A 195 14.00 -5.04 16.38
N GLY A 196 13.25 -4.00 16.71
CA GLY A 196 13.37 -2.69 16.09
C GLY A 196 14.75 -2.08 16.29
N GLU A 197 15.29 -2.10 17.51
CA GLU A 197 16.62 -1.56 17.83
C GLU A 197 17.75 -2.33 17.15
N ALA A 198 17.72 -3.66 17.19
CA ALA A 198 18.73 -4.49 16.52
C ALA A 198 18.76 -4.21 15.01
N LEU A 199 17.59 -4.08 14.38
CA LEU A 199 17.49 -3.75 12.96
C LEU A 199 17.95 -2.32 12.66
N VAL A 200 17.56 -1.34 13.49
CA VAL A 200 18.00 0.06 13.37
C VAL A 200 19.51 0.17 13.45
N GLU A 201 20.16 -0.57 14.36
CA GLU A 201 21.62 -0.62 14.49
C GLU A 201 22.26 -1.21 13.23
N GLN A 202 21.83 -2.40 12.79
CA GLN A 202 22.35 -3.04 11.57
C GLN A 202 22.15 -2.15 10.33
N LEU A 203 21.01 -1.47 10.23
CA LEU A 203 20.70 -0.50 9.16
C LEU A 203 21.58 0.73 9.19
N ALA A 204 21.88 1.26 10.37
CA ALA A 204 22.78 2.40 10.52
C ALA A 204 24.18 2.14 9.97
N HIS A 205 24.58 0.86 9.87
CA HIS A 205 25.83 0.43 9.23
C HIS A 205 25.76 0.31 7.70
N GLY A 206 24.63 0.66 7.07
CA GLY A 206 24.49 0.72 5.61
C GLY A 206 24.15 -0.63 4.95
N LEU A 207 23.61 -1.58 5.73
CA LEU A 207 23.45 -2.98 5.33
C LEU A 207 22.13 -3.30 4.57
N LEU A 208 21.17 -2.37 4.45
CA LEU A 208 19.97 -2.62 3.64
C LEU A 208 19.70 -1.42 2.73
N ALA A 209 19.62 -1.65 1.42
CA ALA A 209 19.36 -0.62 0.41
C ALA A 209 17.87 -0.57 -0.02
N ASP A 210 16.98 -1.25 0.70
CA ASP A 210 15.55 -1.30 0.37
C ASP A 210 14.79 -0.13 1.02
N GLY A 211 14.17 0.69 0.19
CA GLY A 211 13.33 1.82 0.61
C GLY A 211 12.10 1.39 1.40
N LEU A 212 11.54 0.20 1.13
CA LEU A 212 10.37 -0.33 1.83
C LEU A 212 10.70 -0.73 3.27
N VAL A 213 11.88 -1.32 3.51
CA VAL A 213 12.35 -1.66 4.86
C VAL A 213 12.59 -0.38 5.68
N HIS A 214 13.22 0.63 5.07
CA HIS A 214 13.37 1.93 5.70
C HIS A 214 12.03 2.60 5.99
N GLY A 215 11.10 2.53 5.03
CA GLY A 215 9.74 3.04 5.18
C GLY A 215 9.01 2.45 6.39
N LEU A 216 9.06 1.13 6.55
CA LEU A 216 8.45 0.40 7.67
C LEU A 216 9.04 0.78 9.04
N LEU A 217 10.36 0.91 9.14
CA LEU A 217 11.00 1.20 10.42
C LEU A 217 10.89 2.68 10.79
N LEU A 218 10.95 3.57 9.81
CA LEU A 218 10.69 5.00 10.01
C LEU A 218 9.23 5.22 10.39
N SER A 219 8.25 4.58 9.73
CA SER A 219 6.85 4.68 10.10
C SER A 219 6.63 4.23 11.55
N THR A 220 7.20 3.08 11.92
CA THR A 220 7.15 2.58 13.30
C THR A 220 7.74 3.56 14.31
N SER A 221 8.89 4.18 13.98
CA SER A 221 9.55 5.17 14.83
C SER A 221 8.70 6.44 14.98
N GLU A 222 8.08 6.91 13.89
CA GLU A 222 7.18 8.07 13.88
C GLU A 222 5.92 7.80 14.71
N TRP A 223 5.31 6.62 14.57
CA TRP A 223 4.10 6.24 15.31
C TRP A 223 4.36 6.12 16.82
N ARG A 224 5.57 5.69 17.19
CA ARG A 224 6.03 5.59 18.58
C ARG A 224 6.59 6.88 19.15
N THR A 225 6.73 7.92 18.35
CA THR A 225 7.40 9.18 18.74
C THR A 225 8.84 8.98 19.22
N SER A 226 9.54 7.97 18.70
CA SER A 226 10.95 7.68 19.06
C SER A 226 11.91 8.53 18.23
N ALA A 227 12.22 9.73 18.72
CA ALA A 227 13.07 10.68 18.03
C ALA A 227 14.51 10.17 17.77
N LEU A 228 15.05 9.34 18.66
CA LEU A 228 16.41 8.80 18.52
C LEU A 228 16.48 7.73 17.42
N ALA A 229 15.52 6.79 17.40
CA ALA A 229 15.43 5.76 16.36
C ALA A 229 15.17 6.40 14.98
N GLU A 230 14.27 7.38 14.93
CA GLU A 230 14.01 8.16 13.72
C GLU A 230 15.29 8.85 13.22
N LEU A 231 16.06 9.50 14.10
CA LEU A 231 17.32 10.15 13.74
C LEU A 231 18.35 9.15 13.18
N HIS A 232 18.49 7.97 13.78
CA HIS A 232 19.41 6.93 13.31
C HIS A 232 19.02 6.40 11.92
N LEU A 233 17.75 6.06 11.73
CA LEU A 233 17.22 5.58 10.45
C LEU A 233 17.33 6.64 9.35
N ARG A 234 17.02 7.90 9.67
CA ARG A 234 17.20 9.02 8.73
C ARG A 234 18.68 9.17 8.36
N ARG A 235 19.62 9.13 9.32
CA ARG A 235 21.05 9.19 9.00
C ARG A 235 21.51 8.03 8.13
N ALA A 236 21.00 6.81 8.38
CA ALA A 236 21.29 5.62 7.60
C ALA A 236 20.86 5.82 6.13
N LEU A 237 19.60 6.20 5.91
CA LEU A 237 19.08 6.43 4.56
C LEU A 237 19.87 7.54 3.84
N GLY A 238 20.13 8.66 4.52
CA GLY A 238 20.89 9.78 3.96
C GLY A 238 22.32 9.44 3.54
N ARG A 239 22.95 8.40 4.11
CA ARG A 239 24.27 7.90 3.66
C ARG A 239 24.17 7.11 2.35
N GLY A 240 23.05 6.42 2.11
CA GLY A 240 22.80 5.61 0.93
C GLY A 240 22.19 6.37 -0.24
N LEU A 241 21.64 7.57 -0.01
CA LEU A 241 21.01 8.37 -1.06
C LEU A 241 22.04 8.92 -2.05
N PRO A 242 21.89 8.60 -3.34
CA PRO A 242 22.54 9.32 -4.43
C PRO A 242 22.17 10.79 -4.39
N ILE A 243 23.15 11.67 -4.62
CA ILE A 243 22.96 13.10 -4.94
C ILE A 243 22.86 14.04 -3.73
N GLY A 244 23.58 15.16 -3.81
CA GLY A 244 23.71 16.19 -2.77
C GLY A 244 22.39 16.79 -2.29
N PRO A 245 21.51 17.30 -3.17
CA PRO A 245 20.25 17.95 -2.81
C PRO A 245 19.27 17.10 -2.00
N LEU A 246 19.06 15.83 -2.36
CA LEU A 246 18.23 14.92 -1.57
C LEU A 246 18.89 14.61 -0.23
N ARG A 247 20.21 14.38 -0.22
CA ARG A 247 21.00 14.18 1.00
C ARG A 247 20.98 15.41 1.92
N GLU A 248 21.08 16.61 1.36
CA GLU A 248 21.04 17.88 2.08
C GLU A 248 19.64 18.15 2.61
N LEU A 249 18.61 17.96 1.79
CA LEU A 249 17.22 18.05 2.23
C LEU A 249 16.97 17.13 3.42
N TRP A 250 17.45 15.89 3.31
CA TRP A 250 17.29 14.85 4.30
C TRP A 250 18.04 15.12 5.62
N LEU A 251 19.19 15.81 5.58
CA LEU A 251 20.06 16.04 6.74
C LEU A 251 19.93 17.45 7.34
N ARG A 252 19.42 18.44 6.60
CA ARG A 252 19.32 19.86 7.04
C ARG A 252 18.38 20.09 8.22
N GLU A 253 17.36 19.26 8.41
CA GLU A 253 16.44 19.38 9.55
C GLU A 253 17.12 19.09 10.92
N TRP A 254 18.36 18.57 10.94
CA TRP A 254 19.09 18.19 12.16
C TRP A 254 20.57 18.62 12.16
N ALA A 255 20.89 19.76 11.55
CA ALA A 255 22.23 20.26 11.19
C ALA A 255 23.21 20.60 12.35
N SER A 256 23.11 20.00 13.54
CA SER A 256 24.05 20.24 14.64
C SER A 256 25.23 19.25 14.71
N ALA A 257 25.38 18.33 13.76
CA ALA A 257 26.49 17.35 13.77
C ALA A 257 27.16 17.23 12.39
N ALA A 258 28.50 17.20 12.39
CA ALA A 258 29.33 17.13 11.19
C ALA A 258 28.99 15.92 10.30
N LEU A 259 28.87 16.17 8.99
CA LEU A 259 28.61 15.16 7.98
C LEU A 259 29.88 14.34 7.69
N PRO A 260 29.81 12.99 7.59
CA PRO A 260 30.94 12.18 7.14
C PRO A 260 31.29 12.43 5.66
N SER A 261 32.58 12.38 5.36
CA SER A 261 33.21 12.80 4.10
C SER A 261 33.18 11.79 2.94
N ALA A 262 32.68 10.57 3.13
CA ALA A 262 32.68 9.54 2.08
C ALA A 262 31.25 9.20 1.60
N PRO A 263 30.94 9.33 0.30
CA PRO A 263 29.71 8.78 -0.27
C PRO A 263 29.81 7.25 -0.40
N LEU A 264 28.76 6.53 0.01
CA LEU A 264 28.59 5.13 -0.40
C LEU A 264 28.04 5.14 -1.84
N SER A 265 28.77 4.51 -2.76
CA SER A 265 28.38 4.42 -4.17
C SER A 265 27.30 3.36 -4.35
N PHE A 266 26.03 3.77 -4.43
CA PHE A 266 24.90 2.88 -4.76
C PHE A 266 24.41 3.12 -6.19
N GLU A 267 25.15 2.69 -7.21
CA GLU A 267 24.78 2.86 -8.64
C GLU A 267 23.33 2.41 -8.96
N ALA A 268 22.80 1.41 -8.25
CA ALA A 268 21.45 0.87 -8.47
C ALA A 268 20.32 1.87 -8.13
N LEU A 269 20.45 2.69 -7.08
CA LEU A 269 19.41 3.66 -6.67
C LEU A 269 19.52 5.01 -7.42
N HIS A 270 20.67 5.28 -8.06
CA HIS A 270 20.95 6.57 -8.71
C HIS A 270 19.96 6.91 -9.82
N HIS A 271 19.49 5.92 -10.59
CA HIS A 271 18.61 6.18 -11.73
C HIS A 271 17.16 6.52 -11.32
N MET A 272 16.63 5.90 -10.26
CA MET A 272 15.25 6.10 -9.82
C MET A 272 15.01 7.52 -9.28
N TYR A 273 15.92 8.01 -8.44
CA TYR A 273 15.75 9.31 -7.77
C TYR A 273 16.44 10.49 -8.47
N ARG A 274 17.18 10.28 -9.57
CA ARG A 274 17.86 11.37 -10.29
C ARG A 274 16.92 12.50 -10.68
N ARG A 275 15.76 12.15 -11.26
CA ARG A 275 14.74 13.12 -11.68
C ARG A 275 14.16 13.87 -10.48
N LEU A 276 13.85 13.13 -9.41
CA LEU A 276 13.34 13.69 -8.16
C LEU A 276 14.33 14.69 -7.54
N SER A 277 15.63 14.35 -7.53
CA SER A 277 16.67 15.25 -7.03
C SER A 277 16.75 16.56 -7.81
N HIS A 278 16.69 16.50 -9.15
CA HIS A 278 16.69 17.72 -9.97
C HIS A 278 15.44 18.57 -9.72
N CYS A 279 14.28 17.95 -9.47
CA CYS A 279 13.05 18.66 -9.09
C CYS A 279 13.24 19.38 -7.76
N VAL A 280 13.76 18.70 -6.74
CA VAL A 280 14.02 19.29 -5.41
C VAL A 280 14.95 20.49 -5.51
N ASP A 281 16.03 20.38 -6.28
CA ASP A 281 16.94 21.49 -6.54
C ASP A 281 16.24 22.67 -7.17
N TYR A 282 15.53 22.41 -8.27
CA TYR A 282 14.85 23.43 -9.05
C TYR A 282 13.85 24.21 -8.19
N VAL A 283 12.96 23.50 -7.50
CA VAL A 283 11.93 24.10 -6.66
C VAL A 283 12.55 24.82 -5.46
N THR A 284 13.52 24.21 -4.77
CA THR A 284 14.15 24.83 -3.59
C THR A 284 15.01 26.04 -3.92
N ALA A 285 15.66 26.06 -5.08
CA ALA A 285 16.43 27.21 -5.55
C ALA A 285 15.52 28.38 -5.93
N ALA A 286 14.39 28.10 -6.58
CA ALA A 286 13.45 29.11 -7.07
C ALA A 286 12.48 29.63 -5.99
N ALA A 287 12.14 28.82 -4.98
CA ALA A 287 11.26 29.19 -3.87
C ALA A 287 11.99 30.03 -2.79
N ARG A 288 12.71 31.09 -3.19
CA ARG A 288 13.40 32.03 -2.30
C ARG A 288 12.70 33.40 -2.27
N PRO A 289 12.83 34.18 -1.16
CA PRO A 289 12.30 35.54 -1.08
C PRO A 289 12.84 36.47 -2.19
N PRO A 290 12.09 37.49 -2.64
CA PRO A 290 10.84 38.03 -2.06
C PRO A 290 9.55 37.37 -2.55
N SER A 291 9.57 36.57 -3.61
CA SER A 291 8.44 35.76 -4.11
C SER A 291 8.25 34.45 -3.29
N ALA A 292 8.52 34.52 -1.98
CA ALA A 292 8.70 33.35 -1.13
C ALA A 292 7.40 32.53 -0.97
N GLY A 293 7.48 31.23 -1.29
CA GLY A 293 6.73 30.17 -0.62
C GLY A 293 5.21 30.24 -0.56
N SER A 294 4.53 30.84 -1.55
CA SER A 294 3.08 30.67 -1.67
C SER A 294 2.76 29.31 -2.30
N PRO A 295 1.59 28.70 -1.98
CA PRO A 295 1.20 27.44 -2.59
C PRO A 295 1.18 27.48 -4.12
N SER A 296 0.61 28.52 -4.72
CA SER A 296 0.55 28.69 -6.18
C SER A 296 1.93 28.78 -6.82
N HIS A 297 2.90 29.43 -6.14
CA HIS A 297 4.25 29.53 -6.66
C HIS A 297 4.94 28.15 -6.65
N VAL A 298 4.85 27.41 -5.54
CA VAL A 298 5.45 26.06 -5.45
C VAL A 298 4.81 25.10 -6.46
N LEU A 299 3.48 25.10 -6.56
CA LEU A 299 2.76 24.28 -7.55
C LEU A 299 3.19 24.61 -8.99
N GLY A 300 3.29 25.91 -9.33
CA GLY A 300 3.74 26.34 -10.65
C GLY A 300 5.19 25.96 -10.96
N LEU A 301 6.07 25.92 -9.94
CA LEU A 301 7.44 25.42 -10.11
C LEU A 301 7.47 23.91 -10.40
N ILE A 302 6.63 23.13 -9.71
CA ILE A 302 6.52 21.68 -9.94
C ILE A 302 5.99 21.40 -11.35
N GLU A 303 4.93 22.09 -11.77
CA GLU A 303 4.37 21.97 -13.13
C GLU A 303 5.39 22.36 -14.20
N LYS A 304 6.08 23.50 -14.01
CA LYS A 304 7.10 23.98 -14.95
C LYS A 304 8.28 23.01 -15.07
N PHE A 305 8.69 22.39 -13.98
CA PHE A 305 9.69 21.31 -14.03
C PHE A 305 9.16 20.10 -14.81
N GLY A 306 7.94 19.66 -14.52
CA GLY A 306 7.29 18.53 -15.19
C GLY A 306 7.09 18.70 -16.70
N GLN A 307 7.10 19.94 -17.22
CA GLN A 307 7.00 20.23 -18.65
C GLN A 307 8.35 20.24 -19.38
N GLY A 308 9.47 20.17 -18.66
CA GLY A 308 10.81 20.15 -19.26
C GLY A 308 11.11 18.85 -20.02
N LEU A 309 11.92 18.94 -21.09
CA LEU A 309 12.33 17.78 -21.88
C LEU A 309 13.06 16.75 -20.99
N GLY A 310 12.50 15.54 -20.87
CA GLY A 310 13.03 14.48 -20.00
C GLY A 310 12.77 14.67 -18.50
N GLN A 311 11.97 15.66 -18.11
CA GLN A 311 11.67 16.04 -16.72
C GLN A 311 10.21 15.73 -16.31
N TRP A 312 9.47 15.01 -17.14
CA TRP A 312 8.07 14.67 -16.88
C TRP A 312 7.86 14.04 -15.48
N LEU A 313 6.94 14.65 -14.73
CA LEU A 313 6.45 14.18 -13.44
C LEU A 313 4.98 13.81 -13.58
N LYS A 314 4.62 12.62 -13.10
CA LYS A 314 3.22 12.21 -13.04
C LYS A 314 2.54 12.93 -11.87
N VAL A 315 1.86 14.03 -12.18
CA VAL A 315 1.08 14.82 -11.22
C VAL A 315 -0.33 15.04 -11.75
N ALA A 316 -1.33 14.99 -10.88
CA ALA A 316 -2.73 15.25 -11.21
C ALA A 316 -2.99 16.77 -11.37
N GLY A 317 -2.45 17.37 -12.43
CA GLY A 317 -2.61 18.79 -12.77
C GLY A 317 -3.79 19.07 -13.73
N GLY A 318 -4.02 20.35 -14.04
CA GLY A 318 -4.99 20.77 -15.07
C GLY A 318 -6.45 20.41 -14.76
N GLU A 319 -7.18 19.92 -15.77
CA GLU A 319 -8.61 19.58 -15.66
C GLU A 319 -8.88 18.49 -14.62
N LYS A 320 -7.96 17.52 -14.48
CA LYS A 320 -8.04 16.47 -13.46
C LYS A 320 -8.02 17.04 -12.04
N ALA A 321 -7.12 18.00 -11.80
CA ALA A 321 -7.05 18.71 -10.52
C ALA A 321 -8.38 19.41 -10.20
N ALA A 322 -9.01 20.04 -11.20
CA ALA A 322 -10.27 20.76 -11.02
C ALA A 322 -11.42 19.81 -10.64
N VAL A 323 -11.49 18.62 -11.22
CA VAL A 323 -12.49 17.60 -10.85
C VAL A 323 -12.26 17.12 -9.41
N THR A 324 -11.02 16.81 -9.03
CA THR A 324 -10.68 16.38 -7.66
C THR A 324 -11.00 17.46 -6.63
N GLU A 325 -10.59 18.69 -6.87
CA GLU A 325 -10.88 19.83 -5.97
C GLU A 325 -12.38 20.14 -5.92
N GLY A 326 -13.09 20.01 -7.03
CA GLY A 326 -14.54 20.15 -7.10
C GLY A 326 -15.24 19.14 -6.19
N ALA A 327 -14.87 17.86 -6.28
CA ALA A 327 -15.39 16.81 -5.41
C ALA A 327 -15.04 17.06 -3.93
N LEU A 328 -13.80 17.48 -3.64
CA LEU A 328 -13.39 17.85 -2.28
C LEU A 328 -14.25 18.99 -1.72
N ARG A 329 -14.57 20.02 -2.52
CA ARG A 329 -15.43 21.15 -2.10
C ARG A 329 -16.90 20.76 -1.94
N GLN A 330 -17.37 19.76 -2.68
CA GLN A 330 -18.76 19.26 -2.64
C GLN A 330 -19.02 18.25 -1.52
N ARG A 331 -17.97 17.69 -0.89
CA ARG A 331 -18.12 16.80 0.26
C ARG A 331 -18.97 17.47 1.36
N GLY A 332 -19.74 16.69 2.10
CA GLY A 332 -20.42 17.25 3.26
C GLY A 332 -19.44 17.51 4.40
N ARG A 333 -19.66 18.60 5.12
CA ARG A 333 -18.80 19.06 6.20
C ARG A 333 -19.35 18.56 7.53
N LEU A 334 -18.50 17.91 8.31
CA LEU A 334 -18.87 17.42 9.64
C LEU A 334 -18.44 18.44 10.71
N PRO A 335 -19.29 18.75 11.71
CA PRO A 335 -18.89 19.55 12.86
C PRO A 335 -17.95 18.73 13.74
N GLY A 336 -16.64 18.89 13.54
CA GLY A 336 -15.61 18.11 14.25
C GLY A 336 -14.29 18.00 13.48
N TYR A 337 -13.61 16.87 13.66
CA TYR A 337 -12.38 16.51 12.94
C TYR A 337 -12.75 15.97 11.54
N GLU A 338 -12.40 16.72 10.50
CA GLU A 338 -12.49 16.26 9.11
C GLU A 338 -11.08 16.08 8.54
N VAL A 339 -10.88 14.97 7.83
CA VAL A 339 -9.60 14.64 7.20
C VAL A 339 -9.83 14.27 5.74
N SER A 340 -9.05 14.85 4.84
CA SER A 340 -8.84 14.32 3.50
C SER A 340 -7.69 13.33 3.48
N VAL A 341 -7.85 12.23 2.75
CA VAL A 341 -6.84 11.18 2.65
C VAL A 341 -6.40 11.03 1.21
N GLU A 342 -5.11 11.20 0.96
CA GLU A 342 -4.48 10.96 -0.33
C GLU A 342 -3.66 9.67 -0.29
N PHE A 343 -3.80 8.83 -1.33
CA PHE A 343 -3.18 7.52 -1.41
C PHE A 343 -1.94 7.65 -2.31
N GLY A 344 -0.78 7.90 -1.68
CA GLY A 344 0.50 8.24 -2.32
C GLY A 344 0.76 9.75 -2.29
N ALA A 345 1.93 10.17 -1.78
CA ALA A 345 2.28 11.60 -1.72
C ALA A 345 3.18 12.03 -2.88
N PHE A 346 4.08 11.15 -3.33
CA PHE A 346 5.11 11.42 -4.35
C PHE A 346 5.93 12.69 -4.08
N VAL A 347 5.56 13.83 -4.67
CA VAL A 347 6.21 15.15 -4.46
C VAL A 347 5.35 16.12 -3.64
N GLY A 348 4.19 15.70 -3.14
CA GLY A 348 3.27 16.51 -2.35
C GLY A 348 2.38 17.46 -3.16
N TYR A 349 2.31 17.28 -4.48
CA TYR A 349 1.59 18.19 -5.38
C TYR A 349 0.09 18.30 -5.02
N SER A 350 -0.65 17.18 -5.02
CA SER A 350 -2.08 17.19 -4.68
C SER A 350 -2.32 17.51 -3.21
N GLY A 351 -1.48 17.01 -2.29
CA GLY A 351 -1.53 17.40 -0.88
C GLY A 351 -1.49 18.92 -0.64
N ILE A 352 -0.64 19.67 -1.37
CA ILE A 352 -0.62 21.15 -1.31
C ILE A 352 -1.95 21.73 -1.81
N ARG A 353 -2.51 21.20 -2.91
CA ARG A 353 -3.78 21.66 -3.49
C ARG A 353 -4.96 21.40 -2.56
N PHE A 354 -5.01 20.22 -1.94
CA PHE A 354 -6.03 19.87 -0.96
C PHE A 354 -5.92 20.79 0.26
N ALA A 355 -4.72 20.99 0.81
CA ALA A 355 -4.52 21.93 1.90
C ALA A 355 -5.01 23.35 1.58
N CYS A 356 -4.82 23.83 0.34
CA CYS A 356 -5.37 25.12 -0.09
C CYS A 356 -6.90 25.14 -0.06
N CYS A 357 -7.56 24.06 -0.49
CA CYS A 357 -9.01 23.94 -0.42
C CYS A 357 -9.51 23.96 1.04
N PHE A 358 -8.85 23.22 1.94
CA PHE A 358 -9.19 23.23 3.37
C PHE A 358 -8.99 24.58 4.02
N LEU A 359 -7.88 25.27 3.73
CA LEU A 359 -7.58 26.57 4.32
C LEU A 359 -8.54 27.65 3.79
N ALA A 360 -8.97 27.58 2.54
CA ALA A 360 -9.97 28.49 1.97
C ALA A 360 -11.34 28.39 2.66
N ASP A 361 -11.62 27.23 3.28
CA ASP A 361 -12.87 26.97 4.01
C ASP A 361 -12.85 27.48 5.46
N LYS A 362 -11.70 27.90 5.98
CA LYS A 362 -11.55 28.37 7.37
C LYS A 362 -11.82 29.88 7.50
N PRO A 363 -12.50 30.33 8.58
CA PRO A 363 -12.69 31.75 8.84
C PRO A 363 -11.35 32.49 8.93
N GLN A 364 -11.26 33.70 8.38
CA GLN A 364 -10.06 34.54 8.44
C GLN A 364 -9.54 34.75 9.87
N THR A 365 -10.45 34.79 10.86
CA THR A 365 -10.13 34.92 12.29
C THR A 365 -9.35 33.73 12.86
N GLU A 366 -9.51 32.53 12.30
CA GLU A 366 -8.71 31.35 12.68
C GLU A 366 -7.32 31.41 12.03
N LEU A 367 -7.22 31.90 10.79
CA LEU A 367 -5.97 32.04 10.04
C LEU A 367 -5.05 33.14 10.60
N ASP A 368 -5.62 34.29 10.97
CA ASP A 368 -4.88 35.47 11.48
C ASP A 368 -4.30 35.25 12.88
N ALA A 369 -4.87 34.30 13.65
CA ALA A 369 -4.29 33.85 14.90
C ALA A 369 -2.97 33.06 14.70
N GLY A 370 -2.54 32.84 13.45
CA GLY A 370 -1.32 32.16 13.02
C GLY A 370 0.00 32.93 13.19
N GLY A 371 -0.01 34.08 13.88
CA GLY A 371 1.22 34.71 14.40
C GLY A 371 1.99 33.77 15.35
N ARG A 372 3.31 33.94 15.51
CA ARG A 372 4.15 33.11 16.40
C ARG A 372 3.58 33.14 17.83
N GLY A 373 2.83 32.12 18.23
CA GLY A 373 2.13 32.11 19.52
C GLY A 373 1.20 30.90 19.74
N PRO A 374 0.50 30.85 20.90
CA PRO A 374 -0.33 29.72 21.35
C PRO A 374 -1.54 29.38 20.45
N ALA A 375 -1.88 30.21 19.48
CA ALA A 375 -2.95 29.96 18.52
C ALA A 375 -2.54 29.05 17.33
N ARG A 376 -1.27 29.08 16.87
CA ARG A 376 -0.73 28.03 15.99
C ARG A 376 -0.80 26.63 16.62
N ARG A 377 -0.72 26.54 17.96
CA ARG A 377 -0.92 25.28 18.71
C ARG A 377 -2.38 24.83 18.74
N ARG A 378 -3.36 25.73 18.59
CA ARG A 378 -4.78 25.36 18.50
C ARG A 378 -5.13 24.81 17.11
N LEU A 379 -4.64 25.42 16.03
CA LEU A 379 -4.73 24.86 14.67
C LEU A 379 -4.04 23.50 14.55
N ARG A 380 -2.82 23.35 15.08
CA ARG A 380 -2.13 22.04 15.15
C ARG A 380 -2.85 20.99 16.01
N ARG A 381 -3.73 21.39 16.93
CA ARG A 381 -4.54 20.45 17.74
C ARG A 381 -5.84 20.04 17.05
N ALA A 382 -6.22 20.72 15.96
CA ALA A 382 -7.52 20.61 15.30
C ALA A 382 -7.53 19.72 14.03
N ALA A 383 -6.54 18.85 13.85
CA ALA A 383 -6.32 17.92 12.74
C ALA A 383 -5.53 18.53 11.59
N PRO A 384 -4.69 17.74 10.90
CA PRO A 384 -4.38 18.05 9.52
C PRO A 384 -5.66 18.01 8.69
N GLY A 385 -5.94 19.07 7.93
CA GLY A 385 -7.03 19.09 6.95
C GLY A 385 -6.86 18.02 5.88
N GLY A 386 -5.62 17.62 5.57
CA GLY A 386 -5.30 16.52 4.69
C GLY A 386 -4.06 15.73 5.07
N VAL A 387 -4.11 14.43 4.79
CA VAL A 387 -3.07 13.46 5.07
C VAL A 387 -2.78 12.68 3.80
N SER A 388 -1.54 12.73 3.33
CA SER A 388 -1.05 11.86 2.26
C SER A 388 -0.34 10.65 2.86
N LEU A 389 -0.75 9.44 2.45
CA LEU A 389 -0.15 8.18 2.87
C LEU A 389 0.93 7.78 1.87
N GLU A 390 2.19 7.69 2.30
CA GLU A 390 3.32 7.41 1.41
C GLU A 390 4.14 6.23 1.94
N VAL A 391 4.53 5.31 1.07
CA VAL A 391 5.34 4.13 1.46
C VAL A 391 6.82 4.41 1.33
N ASP A 392 7.20 5.24 0.35
CA ASP A 392 8.60 5.54 0.05
C ASP A 392 9.10 6.67 0.95
N PRO A 393 10.10 6.43 1.82
CA PRO A 393 10.61 7.45 2.73
C PRO A 393 11.19 8.66 2.01
N VAL A 394 11.76 8.50 0.80
CA VAL A 394 12.33 9.59 -0.01
C VAL A 394 11.21 10.48 -0.54
N HIS A 395 10.17 9.89 -1.13
CA HIS A 395 8.99 10.65 -1.57
C HIS A 395 8.34 11.38 -0.40
N ALA A 396 8.17 10.72 0.75
CA ALA A 396 7.57 11.35 1.91
C ALA A 396 8.32 12.61 2.35
N SER A 397 9.66 12.58 2.37
CA SER A 397 10.47 13.75 2.73
C SER A 397 10.44 14.86 1.67
N VAL A 398 10.39 14.51 0.38
CA VAL A 398 10.22 15.52 -0.69
C VAL A 398 8.85 16.19 -0.57
N ALA A 399 7.79 15.41 -0.38
CA ALA A 399 6.44 15.92 -0.19
C ALA A 399 6.35 16.84 1.03
N ARG A 400 6.86 16.42 2.20
CA ARG A 400 6.95 17.25 3.41
C ARG A 400 7.67 18.57 3.15
N ARG A 401 8.79 18.52 2.42
CA ARG A 401 9.55 19.72 2.05
C ARG A 401 8.75 20.68 1.19
N PHE A 402 8.07 20.20 0.16
CA PHE A 402 7.32 21.06 -0.74
C PHE A 402 6.07 21.62 -0.04
N VAL A 403 5.44 20.86 0.84
CA VAL A 403 4.38 21.33 1.75
C VAL A 403 4.89 22.46 2.65
N ASP A 404 6.08 22.31 3.24
CA ASP A 404 6.72 23.35 4.06
C ASP A 404 7.08 24.60 3.26
N LEU A 405 7.65 24.42 2.06
CA LEU A 405 7.96 25.53 1.15
C LEU A 405 6.70 26.26 0.71
N ALA A 406 5.58 25.57 0.53
CA ALA A 406 4.29 26.14 0.20
C ALA A 406 3.60 26.82 1.41
N GLY A 407 4.15 26.66 2.62
CA GLY A 407 3.62 27.28 3.83
C GLY A 407 2.32 26.66 4.35
N VAL A 408 2.00 25.41 3.95
CA VAL A 408 0.71 24.76 4.23
C VAL A 408 0.81 23.55 5.16
N SER A 409 1.93 23.33 5.85
CA SER A 409 2.14 22.22 6.80
C SER A 409 1.24 22.23 8.03
N VAL A 410 0.40 23.26 8.20
CA VAL A 410 -0.68 23.27 9.20
C VAL A 410 -1.93 22.52 8.73
N ALA A 411 -2.06 22.28 7.42
CA ALA A 411 -3.23 21.69 6.78
C ALA A 411 -2.90 20.49 5.88
N ALA A 412 -1.62 20.20 5.61
CA ALA A 412 -1.15 18.99 4.93
C ALA A 412 -0.11 18.27 5.79
N GLU A 413 -0.35 16.99 6.05
CA GLU A 413 0.61 16.05 6.63
C GLU A 413 0.91 14.91 5.66
N VAL A 414 2.08 14.29 5.83
CA VAL A 414 2.46 13.08 5.08
C VAL A 414 2.78 12.01 6.11
N TRP A 415 2.01 10.93 6.12
CA TRP A 415 2.25 9.78 7.01
C TRP A 415 2.98 8.69 6.24
N LEU A 416 4.11 8.25 6.79
CA LEU A 416 4.91 7.20 6.20
C LEU A 416 4.34 5.83 6.59
N GLY A 417 4.33 4.89 5.65
CA GLY A 417 4.00 3.48 5.85
C GLY A 417 3.12 2.91 4.74
N LEU A 418 2.96 1.59 4.71
CA LEU A 418 2.01 0.96 3.79
C LEU A 418 0.58 1.40 4.10
N LEU A 419 -0.19 1.68 3.05
CA LEU A 419 -1.58 2.09 3.15
C LEU A 419 -2.40 1.21 4.12
N GLN A 420 -2.31 -0.11 3.96
CA GLN A 420 -3.08 -1.08 4.75
C GLN A 420 -2.79 -1.06 6.26
N ASP A 421 -1.63 -0.53 6.65
CA ASP A 421 -1.19 -0.44 8.03
C ASP A 421 -1.37 0.99 8.57
N THR A 422 -1.04 2.00 7.76
CA THR A 422 -1.12 3.42 8.15
C THR A 422 -2.54 3.96 8.18
N LEU A 423 -3.45 3.47 7.32
CA LEU A 423 -4.82 3.96 7.28
C LEU A 423 -5.57 3.71 8.60
N ALA A 424 -5.18 2.70 9.36
CA ALA A 424 -5.76 2.43 10.68
C ALA A 424 -5.52 3.56 11.69
N LEU A 425 -4.47 4.37 11.50
CA LEU A 425 -4.22 5.55 12.34
C LEU A 425 -5.28 6.64 12.17
N LEU A 426 -6.00 6.64 11.05
CA LEU A 426 -7.01 7.65 10.77
C LEU A 426 -8.14 7.61 11.82
N PRO A 427 -8.89 6.50 11.98
CA PRO A 427 -9.91 6.42 13.03
C PRO A 427 -9.31 6.52 14.45
N GLU A 428 -8.06 6.06 14.67
CA GLU A 428 -7.40 6.20 15.98
C GLU A 428 -7.11 7.65 16.37
N ARG A 429 -6.67 8.49 15.42
CA ARG A 429 -6.29 9.88 15.66
C ARG A 429 -7.44 10.88 15.50
N ALA A 430 -8.32 10.61 14.54
CA ALA A 430 -9.36 11.53 14.11
C ALA A 430 -10.80 11.05 14.42
N GLY A 431 -10.97 9.80 14.85
CA GLY A 431 -12.26 9.16 15.08
C GLY A 431 -12.85 8.49 13.83
N GLU A 432 -13.74 7.52 14.05
CA GLU A 432 -14.53 6.90 12.97
C GLU A 432 -15.35 7.96 12.22
N GLY A 433 -15.48 7.79 10.89
CA GLY A 433 -16.22 8.72 10.04
C GLY A 433 -15.55 10.09 9.82
N SER A 434 -14.26 10.25 10.15
CA SER A 434 -13.53 11.51 9.94
C SER A 434 -13.02 11.71 8.50
N GLY A 435 -12.93 10.64 7.71
CA GLY A 435 -12.43 10.64 6.33
C GLY A 435 -13.45 11.21 5.34
N THR A 436 -13.66 12.52 5.34
CA THR A 436 -14.66 13.19 4.49
C THR A 436 -14.28 13.24 3.02
N PHE A 437 -13.02 12.97 2.68
CA PHE A 437 -12.56 12.92 1.30
C PHE A 437 -11.43 11.90 1.12
N SER A 438 -11.42 11.18 0.00
CA SER A 438 -10.30 10.33 -0.41
C SER A 438 -9.92 10.52 -1.88
N PHE A 439 -8.62 10.49 -2.17
CA PHE A 439 -8.07 10.55 -3.54
C PHE A 439 -7.09 9.41 -3.81
N MET A 440 -7.30 8.70 -4.91
CA MET A 440 -6.48 7.57 -5.37
C MET A 440 -5.93 7.84 -6.78
N ASP A 441 -4.62 7.77 -6.97
CA ASP A 441 -3.97 8.00 -8.28
C ASP A 441 -2.85 6.98 -8.59
N GLN A 442 -2.73 5.95 -7.76
CA GLN A 442 -1.68 4.95 -7.90
C GLN A 442 -2.27 3.54 -7.99
N ARG A 443 -1.92 2.81 -9.07
CA ARG A 443 -2.33 1.41 -9.32
C ARG A 443 -3.85 1.24 -9.38
N GLY A 444 -4.50 1.72 -10.44
CA GLY A 444 -5.97 1.65 -10.61
C GLY A 444 -6.60 0.26 -10.44
N THR A 445 -5.83 -0.81 -10.61
CA THR A 445 -6.27 -2.18 -10.35
C THR A 445 -6.59 -2.47 -8.88
N THR A 446 -6.07 -1.71 -7.90
CA THR A 446 -6.26 -1.95 -6.46
C THR A 446 -7.22 -0.97 -5.78
N PHE A 447 -7.75 0.03 -6.49
CA PHE A 447 -8.63 1.06 -5.90
C PHE A 447 -9.85 0.50 -5.15
N HIS A 448 -10.36 -0.67 -5.56
CA HIS A 448 -11.47 -1.34 -4.89
C HIS A 448 -11.06 -1.92 -3.53
N GLU A 449 -9.83 -2.41 -3.38
CA GLU A 449 -9.29 -2.90 -2.12
C GLU A 449 -9.05 -1.74 -1.15
N ASP A 450 -8.54 -0.64 -1.69
CA ASP A 450 -8.29 0.63 -1.01
C ASP A 450 -9.60 1.24 -0.46
N LEU A 451 -10.64 1.27 -1.29
CA LEU A 451 -11.98 1.70 -0.88
C LEU A 451 -12.59 0.73 0.15
N ALA A 452 -12.50 -0.58 -0.08
CA ALA A 452 -12.99 -1.58 0.86
C ALA A 452 -12.28 -1.50 2.22
N LEU A 453 -11.02 -1.06 2.26
CA LEU A 453 -10.32 -0.82 3.52
C LEU A 453 -10.87 0.41 4.26
N LEU A 454 -11.09 1.53 3.57
CA LEU A 454 -11.75 2.70 4.14
C LEU A 454 -13.13 2.36 4.73
N GLU A 455 -13.90 1.53 4.03
CA GLU A 455 -15.21 1.05 4.47
C GLU A 455 -15.11 0.13 5.70
N ARG A 456 -14.20 -0.85 5.68
CA ARG A 456 -13.95 -1.76 6.82
C ARG A 456 -13.50 -1.03 8.07
N MET A 457 -12.68 0.01 7.92
CA MET A 457 -12.21 0.85 9.01
C MET A 457 -13.25 1.90 9.46
N ARG A 458 -14.45 1.90 8.88
CA ARG A 458 -15.52 2.87 9.15
C ARG A 458 -15.04 4.32 9.06
N SER A 459 -14.09 4.57 8.17
CA SER A 459 -13.46 5.89 8.04
C SER A 459 -14.30 6.85 7.19
N LEU A 460 -15.13 6.30 6.28
CA LEU A 460 -15.98 7.09 5.38
C LEU A 460 -17.35 7.38 6.02
N PRO A 461 -17.66 8.64 6.35
CA PRO A 461 -19.01 9.03 6.72
C PRO A 461 -19.94 9.07 5.49
N PRO A 462 -21.27 9.01 5.70
CA PRO A 462 -22.21 9.50 4.69
C PRO A 462 -21.81 10.91 4.31
N CYS A 463 -21.94 11.31 3.03
CA CYS A 463 -21.47 12.57 2.44
C CYS A 463 -19.97 12.69 2.13
N ALA A 464 -19.17 11.65 2.39
CA ALA A 464 -17.78 11.62 1.97
C ALA A 464 -17.64 11.64 0.44
N ALA A 465 -16.61 12.31 -0.06
CA ALA A 465 -16.25 12.32 -1.48
C ALA A 465 -15.08 11.36 -1.75
N VAL A 466 -15.30 10.38 -2.62
CA VAL A 466 -14.26 9.42 -3.06
C VAL A 466 -13.89 9.74 -4.50
N THR A 467 -12.61 9.94 -4.76
CA THR A 467 -12.10 10.26 -6.09
C THR A 467 -10.96 9.33 -6.49
N ALA A 468 -10.92 8.97 -7.76
CA ALA A 468 -9.86 8.14 -8.33
C ALA A 468 -9.50 8.61 -9.73
N ASP A 469 -8.21 8.80 -10.00
CA ASP A 469 -7.67 9.13 -11.31
C ASP A 469 -7.16 7.87 -12.04
N ASN A 470 -7.06 7.94 -13.36
CA ASN A 470 -6.56 6.86 -14.23
C ASN A 470 -7.39 5.55 -14.15
N VAL A 471 -8.72 5.69 -14.08
CA VAL A 471 -9.65 4.55 -13.96
C VAL A 471 -9.92 3.83 -15.29
N ASN A 472 -9.43 4.34 -16.43
CA ASN A 472 -9.53 3.68 -17.73
C ASN A 472 -8.23 2.91 -18.08
N LYS A 473 -7.04 3.44 -17.77
CA LYS A 473 -5.75 2.77 -18.05
C LYS A 473 -4.79 2.84 -16.85
N PRO A 474 -4.47 1.71 -16.19
CA PRO A 474 -4.68 0.30 -16.56
C PRO A 474 -6.12 -0.23 -16.34
N GLY A 475 -7.04 0.62 -15.87
CA GLY A 475 -8.45 0.27 -15.67
C GLY A 475 -8.76 -0.04 -14.20
N ALA A 476 -9.88 0.47 -13.70
CA ALA A 476 -10.39 0.20 -12.35
C ALA A 476 -11.83 -0.38 -12.37
N PRO A 477 -12.12 -1.44 -13.14
CA PRO A 477 -13.50 -1.89 -13.39
C PRO A 477 -14.22 -2.36 -12.12
N VAL A 478 -13.52 -3.01 -11.18
CA VAL A 478 -14.12 -3.46 -9.91
C VAL A 478 -14.46 -2.27 -9.03
N PHE A 479 -13.60 -1.25 -9.01
CA PHE A 479 -13.86 0.00 -8.28
C PHE A 479 -15.06 0.75 -8.86
N LEU A 480 -15.11 0.90 -10.20
CA LEU A 480 -16.24 1.52 -10.89
C LEU A 480 -17.54 0.75 -10.69
N TRP A 481 -17.49 -0.59 -10.70
CA TRP A 481 -18.64 -1.43 -10.38
C TRP A 481 -19.10 -1.21 -8.94
N HIS A 482 -18.17 -1.18 -7.97
CA HIS A 482 -18.51 -0.93 -6.57
C HIS A 482 -19.19 0.43 -6.38
N LEU A 483 -18.66 1.49 -6.98
CA LEU A 483 -19.24 2.84 -6.93
C LEU A 483 -20.62 2.96 -7.60
N THR A 484 -20.96 2.08 -8.55
CA THR A 484 -22.22 2.18 -9.30
C THR A 484 -23.26 1.13 -8.92
N ARG A 485 -22.86 0.05 -8.24
CA ARG A 485 -23.71 -1.13 -7.99
C ARG A 485 -23.72 -1.61 -6.54
N CYS A 486 -22.85 -1.13 -5.66
CA CYS A 486 -22.82 -1.60 -4.28
C CYS A 486 -23.91 -0.92 -3.42
N PRO A 487 -24.81 -1.69 -2.78
CA PRO A 487 -25.91 -1.13 -1.99
C PRO A 487 -25.52 -0.69 -0.56
N GLN A 488 -24.34 -1.08 -0.06
CA GLN A 488 -23.92 -0.84 1.33
C GLN A 488 -23.54 0.62 1.59
N PHE A 489 -22.96 1.28 0.58
CA PHE A 489 -22.77 2.72 0.51
C PHE A 489 -23.37 3.15 -0.82
N ALA A 490 -24.56 3.75 -0.82
CA ALA A 490 -25.17 4.23 -2.05
C ALA A 490 -24.35 5.41 -2.61
N PHE A 491 -23.34 5.13 -3.41
CA PHE A 491 -22.52 6.17 -4.03
C PHE A 491 -23.28 6.82 -5.18
N SER A 492 -23.22 8.15 -5.26
CA SER A 492 -23.58 8.90 -6.46
C SER A 492 -22.31 9.19 -7.25
N ALA A 493 -22.02 8.36 -8.24
CA ALA A 493 -20.79 8.43 -9.03
C ALA A 493 -20.96 9.24 -10.32
N MET A 494 -19.90 9.97 -10.69
CA MET A 494 -19.75 10.68 -11.96
C MET A 494 -18.40 10.30 -12.57
N LEU A 495 -18.40 10.02 -13.87
CA LEU A 495 -17.20 9.68 -14.64
C LEU A 495 -16.91 10.80 -15.63
N TRP A 496 -15.66 11.25 -15.62
CA TRP A 496 -15.14 12.26 -16.50
C TRP A 496 -14.14 11.62 -17.45
N SER A 497 -14.38 11.74 -18.75
CA SER A 497 -13.38 11.45 -19.77
C SER A 497 -12.47 12.65 -19.91
N LEU A 498 -11.21 12.51 -19.48
CA LEU A 498 -10.20 13.57 -19.46
C LEU A 498 -8.96 13.13 -20.24
N ARG A 499 -7.98 14.04 -20.35
CA ARG A 499 -6.67 13.74 -20.94
C ARG A 499 -5.61 13.64 -19.85
N GLU A 500 -4.58 12.84 -20.10
CA GLU A 500 -3.44 12.76 -19.19
C GLU A 500 -2.69 14.11 -19.14
N PHE A 501 -2.34 14.55 -17.93
CA PHE A 501 -1.65 15.83 -17.75
C PHE A 501 -0.31 15.83 -18.49
N ALA A 502 -0.09 16.87 -19.30
CA ALA A 502 1.06 17.01 -20.19
C ALA A 502 1.20 15.94 -21.31
N SER A 503 0.14 15.16 -21.60
CA SER A 503 0.08 14.21 -22.73
C SER A 503 -1.28 14.30 -23.44
N GLU A 504 -1.42 15.26 -24.36
CA GLU A 504 -2.69 15.56 -25.05
C GLU A 504 -3.26 14.40 -25.89
N ALA A 505 -2.46 13.39 -26.20
CA ALA A 505 -2.82 12.28 -27.08
C ALA A 505 -3.45 11.07 -26.36
N VAL A 506 -3.49 11.07 -25.01
CA VAL A 506 -3.96 9.90 -24.24
C VAL A 506 -5.18 10.28 -23.41
N GLU A 507 -6.33 9.77 -23.81
CA GLU A 507 -7.56 9.79 -23.00
C GLU A 507 -7.41 8.82 -21.82
N ASP A 508 -7.77 9.31 -20.63
CA ASP A 508 -7.98 8.53 -19.42
C ASP A 508 -9.17 9.08 -18.63
N TRP A 509 -9.71 8.30 -17.72
CA TRP A 509 -10.91 8.66 -16.99
C TRP A 509 -10.60 8.98 -15.55
N GLN A 510 -11.42 9.86 -14.98
CA GLN A 510 -11.45 10.16 -13.56
C GLN A 510 -12.84 9.90 -13.01
N ALA A 511 -12.90 9.23 -11.87
CA ALA A 511 -14.13 8.96 -11.13
C ALA A 511 -14.21 9.85 -9.90
N ALA A 512 -15.39 10.42 -9.67
CA ALA A 512 -15.74 11.10 -8.43
C ALA A 512 -17.10 10.58 -7.94
N ALA A 513 -17.19 10.23 -6.67
CA ALA A 513 -18.40 9.70 -6.07
C ALA A 513 -18.68 10.31 -4.71
N LEU A 514 -19.94 10.61 -4.43
CA LEU A 514 -20.40 11.04 -3.12
C LEU A 514 -21.08 9.87 -2.41
N ALA A 515 -20.62 9.54 -1.21
CA ALA A 515 -21.25 8.54 -0.36
C ALA A 515 -22.65 9.01 0.05
N GLY A 516 -23.67 8.21 -0.25
CA GLY A 516 -25.07 8.50 0.09
C GLY A 516 -25.38 8.38 1.59
N PRO A 517 -26.60 8.76 2.01
CA PRO A 517 -27.04 8.59 3.39
C PRO A 517 -26.98 7.12 3.80
N PRO A 518 -26.67 6.80 5.07
CA PRO A 518 -26.57 5.43 5.51
C PRO A 518 -27.93 4.77 5.34
N THR A 519 -27.99 3.62 4.67
CA THR A 519 -29.20 2.81 4.55
C THR A 519 -29.52 2.17 5.90
N ARG A 520 -30.06 2.97 6.84
CA ARG A 520 -30.98 2.63 7.94
C ARG A 520 -31.19 3.87 8.81
N TYR A 521 -32.19 4.67 8.41
CA TYR A 521 -33.28 5.25 9.22
C TYR A 521 -33.94 6.31 8.33
N CYS A 522 -34.73 5.86 7.37
CA CYS A 522 -35.75 6.72 6.77
C CYS A 522 -36.82 6.96 7.85
N THR A 523 -36.67 8.00 8.65
CA THR A 523 -37.84 8.71 9.17
C THR A 523 -38.15 9.83 8.18
N SER A 524 -39.36 9.77 7.67
CA SER A 524 -39.99 10.67 6.72
C SER A 524 -39.52 12.14 6.79
N GLY A 525 -39.00 12.63 5.66
CA GLY A 525 -39.16 14.02 5.23
C GLY A 525 -37.94 14.94 5.40
N SER A 526 -37.14 15.10 4.36
CA SER A 526 -36.74 16.44 3.88
C SER A 526 -36.18 16.38 2.44
N ARG A 527 -36.28 17.50 1.73
CA ARG A 527 -36.23 17.66 0.27
C ARG A 527 -34.82 17.51 -0.32
N ALA A 528 -34.80 17.05 -1.58
CA ALA A 528 -33.64 16.94 -2.46
C ALA A 528 -32.85 18.25 -2.59
N CYS A 529 -31.52 18.16 -2.56
CA CYS A 529 -30.58 19.26 -2.82
C CYS A 529 -30.25 19.33 -4.32
N GLY A 530 -30.22 20.55 -4.87
CA GLY A 530 -30.13 20.85 -6.30
C GLY A 530 -28.75 20.64 -6.91
N THR A 531 -28.75 20.36 -8.22
CA THR A 531 -27.58 20.24 -9.09
C THR A 531 -27.07 21.62 -9.51
N HIS A 532 -25.79 21.91 -9.26
CA HIS A 532 -25.09 23.08 -9.83
C HIS A 532 -23.99 22.61 -10.80
N GLU A 533 -23.93 23.27 -11.97
CA GLU A 533 -23.05 22.98 -13.10
C GLU A 533 -21.58 23.32 -12.78
N GLY A 534 -20.69 22.34 -13.00
CA GLY A 534 -19.22 22.50 -13.06
C GLY A 534 -18.73 22.69 -14.51
N PRO A 535 -17.42 22.96 -14.73
CA PRO A 535 -16.88 23.47 -16.00
C PRO A 535 -16.99 22.44 -17.15
N SER A 536 -16.97 22.96 -18.39
CA SER A 536 -17.27 22.21 -19.61
C SER A 536 -16.26 21.10 -19.95
N ALA A 537 -16.44 19.92 -19.37
CA ALA A 537 -16.05 18.67 -20.01
C ALA A 537 -17.30 17.80 -20.19
N THR A 538 -17.28 16.89 -21.17
CA THR A 538 -18.37 15.95 -21.42
C THR A 538 -18.50 14.96 -20.25
N ALA A 539 -19.22 15.37 -19.21
CA ALA A 539 -19.56 14.53 -18.06
C ALA A 539 -20.72 13.60 -18.44
N SER A 540 -20.48 12.28 -18.49
CA SER A 540 -21.55 11.30 -18.57
C SER A 540 -22.05 10.99 -17.17
N VAL A 541 -23.25 11.47 -16.82
CA VAL A 541 -23.95 11.05 -15.60
C VAL A 541 -24.57 9.68 -15.86
N LEU A 542 -23.99 8.62 -15.30
CA LEU A 542 -24.65 7.31 -15.24
C LEU A 542 -25.75 7.36 -14.17
N ARG A 543 -26.91 7.92 -14.50
CA ARG A 543 -28.16 7.61 -13.81
C ARG A 543 -28.82 6.47 -14.58
N THR A 544 -28.90 5.31 -13.96
CA THR A 544 -29.71 4.21 -14.49
C THR A 544 -30.90 4.01 -13.57
N ASP A 545 -32.09 4.21 -14.14
CA ASP A 545 -33.38 3.74 -13.62
C ASP A 545 -33.37 2.24 -13.29
#